data_AF-A0A7I9YNB6-F1
#
_entry.id   AF-A0A7I9YNB6-F1
#
_cell.length_a   1.000
_cell.length_b   1.000
_cell.length_c   1.000
_cell.angle_alpha   90.00
_cell.angle_beta   90.00
_cell.angle_gamma   90.00
#
_symmetry.space_group_name_H-M   'P 1'
#
loop_
_entity.id
_entity.type
_entity.pdbx_description
1 polymer ?
#
loop_
_entity_poly.entity_id
_entity_poly.type
_entity_poly.pdbx_seq_one_letter_code
_entity_poly.pdbx_strand_id
1 'polypeptide(L)'
;MDRPAAGIDRREAEYFLLLLAQICKRTNLQIVSYQRAIEVAVAAGRHQQACELRELMGMTQQDREILADLIDRLQVSADASVGEERDPAGCHEGSRVRQRL
;
A
#
# COMPACT_ATOMS: atom_id res chain seq x y z
N MET A 1 -4.24 31.15 4.49
CA MET A 1 -5.12 29.98 4.61
C MET A 1 -4.24 28.76 4.43
N ASP A 2 -3.58 28.36 5.51
CA ASP A 2 -2.74 27.16 5.56
C ASP A 2 -3.67 25.96 5.51
N ARG A 3 -3.67 25.26 4.37
CA ARG A 3 -4.36 23.99 4.22
C ARG A 3 -3.54 22.99 5.05
N PRO A 4 -4.09 22.34 6.09
CA PRO A 4 -3.35 21.28 6.75
C PRO A 4 -3.04 20.24 5.68
N ALA A 5 -1.78 19.81 5.59
CA ALA A 5 -1.44 18.65 4.79
C ALA A 5 -2.32 17.51 5.31
N ALA A 6 -3.29 17.09 4.50
CA ALA A 6 -4.14 15.96 4.84
C ALA A 6 -3.31 14.69 4.65
N GLY A 7 -2.35 14.49 5.55
CA GLY A 7 -1.70 13.20 5.73
C GLY A 7 -2.77 12.19 6.10
N ILE A 8 -2.72 11.02 5.46
CA ILE A 8 -3.57 9.90 5.85
C ILE A 8 -3.25 9.59 7.32
N ASP A 9 -4.29 9.52 8.16
CA ASP A 9 -4.13 9.10 9.56
C ASP A 9 -3.42 7.74 9.56
N ARG A 10 -2.34 7.61 10.34
CA ARG A 10 -1.56 6.38 10.45
C ARG A 10 -2.43 5.14 10.63
N ARG A 11 -3.51 5.24 11.42
CA ARG A 11 -4.45 4.13 11.62
C ARG A 11 -5.20 3.73 10.37
N GLU A 12 -5.57 4.72 9.55
CA GLU A 12 -6.22 4.50 8.26
C GLU A 12 -5.24 3.86 7.26
N ALA A 13 -3.99 4.30 7.23
CA ALA A 13 -2.95 3.68 6.42
C ALA A 13 -2.69 2.21 6.81
N GLU A 14 -2.59 1.91 8.11
CA GLU A 14 -2.45 0.54 8.63
C GLU A 14 -3.64 -0.34 8.22
N TYR A 15 -4.87 0.19 8.26
CA TYR A 15 -6.06 -0.54 7.82
C TYR A 15 -6.03 -0.86 6.31
N PHE A 16 -5.67 0.11 5.47
CA PHE A 16 -5.55 -0.11 4.03
C PHE A 16 -4.42 -1.09 3.68
N LEU A 17 -3.29 -1.06 4.39
CA LEU A 17 -2.21 -2.03 4.22
C LEU A 17 -2.67 -3.46 4.51
N LEU A 18 -3.46 -3.66 5.58
CA LEU A 18 -4.05 -4.97 5.88
C LEU A 18 -4.99 -5.45 4.77
N LEU A 19 -5.84 -4.56 4.26
CA LEU A 19 -6.75 -4.88 3.15
C LEU A 19 -5.97 -5.25 1.87
N LEU A 20 -4.98 -4.43 1.49
CA LEU A 20 -4.15 -4.67 0.32
C LEU A 20 -3.37 -5.99 0.44
N ALA A 21 -2.84 -6.31 1.63
CA ALA A 21 -2.17 -7.58 1.88
C ALA A 21 -3.13 -8.78 1.68
N GLN A 22 -4.38 -8.67 2.12
CA GLN A 22 -5.38 -9.71 1.89
C GLN A 22 -5.73 -9.87 0.40
N ILE A 23 -5.86 -8.76 -0.33
CA ILE A 23 -6.10 -8.77 -1.77
C ILE A 23 -4.90 -9.42 -2.48
N CYS A 24 -3.67 -9.02 -2.18
CA CYS A 24 -2.45 -9.64 -2.71
C CYS A 24 -2.43 -11.15 -2.52
N LYS A 25 -2.76 -11.63 -1.32
CA LYS A 25 -2.83 -13.07 -1.03
C LYS A 25 -3.86 -13.77 -1.93
N ARG A 26 -5.05 -13.19 -2.09
CA ARG A 26 -6.12 -13.74 -2.96
C ARG A 26 -5.71 -13.73 -4.43
N THR A 27 -5.14 -12.62 -4.93
CA THR A 27 -4.63 -12.49 -6.30
C THR A 27 -3.57 -13.54 -6.60
N ASN A 28 -2.63 -13.78 -5.69
CA ASN A 28 -1.62 -14.83 -5.84
C ASN A 28 -2.23 -16.23 -5.93
N LEU A 29 -3.22 -16.54 -5.09
CA LEU A 29 -3.93 -17.82 -5.15
C LEU A 29 -4.70 -17.99 -6.47
N GLN A 30 -5.30 -16.90 -6.96
CA GLN A 30 -6.03 -16.90 -8.22
C GLN A 30 -5.11 -17.16 -9.42
N ILE A 31 -3.90 -16.58 -9.44
CA ILE A 31 -2.88 -16.87 -10.47
C ILE A 31 -2.53 -18.37 -10.48
N VAL A 32 -2.26 -18.95 -9.30
CA VAL A 32 -1.98 -20.39 -9.18
C VAL A 32 -3.15 -21.23 -9.67
N SER A 33 -4.38 -20.81 -9.37
CA SER A 33 -5.59 -21.49 -9.85
C SER A 33 -5.71 -21.45 -11.37
N TYR A 34 -5.45 -20.30 -12.00
CA TYR A 34 -5.48 -20.17 -13.45
C TYR A 34 -4.39 -21.01 -14.11
N GLN A 35 -3.19 -21.04 -13.54
CA GLN A 35 -2.09 -21.87 -14.07
C GLN A 35 -2.47 -23.36 -14.11
N ARG A 36 -3.05 -23.88 -13.02
CA ARG A 36 -3.57 -25.25 -12.97
C ARG A 36 -4.70 -25.47 -13.97
N ALA A 37 -5.62 -24.52 -14.11
CA ALA A 37 -6.72 -24.61 -15.07
C ALA A 37 -6.23 -24.62 -16.52
N ILE A 38 -5.17 -23.86 -16.84
CA ILE A 38 -4.52 -23.84 -18.14
C ILE A 38 -3.91 -25.22 -18.44
N GLU A 39 -3.18 -25.81 -17.49
CA GLU A 39 -2.59 -27.15 -17.65
C GLU A 39 -3.68 -28.20 -17.96
N VAL A 40 -4.79 -28.18 -17.22
CA VAL A 40 -5.93 -29.08 -17.44
C VAL A 40 -6.61 -28.82 -18.80
N ALA A 41 -6.77 -27.57 -19.21
CA ALA A 41 -7.36 -27.22 -20.50
C ALA A 41 -6.47 -27.68 -21.67
N VAL A 42 -5.16 -27.50 -21.56
CA VAL A 42 -4.17 -27.96 -22.55
C VAL A 42 -4.17 -29.48 -22.66
N ALA A 43 -4.13 -30.19 -21.53
CA ALA A 43 -4.15 -31.66 -21.52
C ALA A 43 -5.45 -32.23 -22.14
N ALA A 44 -6.56 -31.50 -22.03
CA ALA A 44 -7.84 -31.86 -22.62
C ALA A 44 -8.01 -31.41 -24.08
N GLY A 45 -7.00 -30.80 -24.72
CA GLY A 45 -7.10 -30.26 -26.09
C GLY A 45 -8.03 -29.05 -26.23
N ARG A 46 -8.41 -28.42 -25.11
CA ARG A 46 -9.31 -27.25 -25.07
C ARG A 46 -8.51 -25.96 -25.25
N HIS A 47 -7.94 -25.78 -26.44
CA HIS A 47 -7.01 -24.69 -26.74
C HIS A 47 -7.61 -23.30 -26.56
N GLN A 48 -8.86 -23.10 -26.98
CA GLN A 48 -9.55 -21.81 -26.83
C GLN A 48 -9.70 -21.42 -25.35
N GLN A 49 -10.17 -22.36 -24.52
CA GLN A 49 -10.26 -22.16 -23.08
C GLN A 49 -8.88 -21.87 -22.46
N ALA A 50 -7.83 -22.54 -22.92
CA ALA A 50 -6.47 -22.26 -22.44
C ALA A 50 -5.99 -20.84 -22.83
N CYS A 51 -6.40 -20.31 -23.98
CA CYS A 51 -6.10 -18.93 -24.37
C CYS A 51 -6.83 -17.92 -23.47
N GLU A 52 -8.14 -18.09 -23.27
CA GLU A 52 -8.95 -17.24 -22.39
C GLU A 52 -8.40 -17.22 -20.95
N LEU A 53 -8.01 -18.39 -20.42
CA LEU A 53 -7.40 -18.48 -19.10
C LEU A 53 -6.04 -17.77 -19.01
N ARG A 54 -5.24 -17.75 -20.08
CA ARG A 54 -3.97 -16.99 -20.12
C ARG A 54 -4.23 -15.49 -20.11
N GLU A 55 -5.25 -15.01 -20.81
CA GLU A 55 -5.64 -13.60 -20.80
C GLU A 55 -6.08 -13.18 -19.39
N LEU A 56 -6.94 -13.97 -18.75
CA LEU A 56 -7.36 -13.73 -17.36
C LEU A 56 -6.17 -13.74 -16.39
N MET A 57 -5.25 -14.70 -16.55
CA MET A 57 -4.05 -14.77 -15.72
C MET A 57 -3.14 -13.56 -15.93
N GLY A 58 -2.98 -13.08 -17.17
CA GLY A 58 -2.20 -11.88 -17.50
C GLY A 58 -2.76 -10.63 -16.84
N MET A 59 -4.09 -10.41 -16.91
CA MET A 59 -4.73 -9.31 -16.18
C MET A 59 -4.52 -9.41 -14.67
N THR A 60 -4.63 -10.62 -14.11
CA THR A 60 -4.41 -10.85 -12.67
C THR A 60 -2.95 -10.61 -12.25
N GLN A 61 -1.99 -10.86 -13.15
CA GLN A 61 -0.57 -10.53 -12.91
C GLN A 61 -0.35 -9.02 -12.91
N GLN A 62 -0.99 -8.28 -13.81
CA GLN A 62 -0.95 -6.81 -13.81
C GLN A 62 -1.57 -6.24 -12.53
N ASP A 63 -2.70 -6.78 -12.08
CA ASP A 63 -3.32 -6.38 -10.81
C ASP A 63 -2.36 -6.60 -9.63
N ARG A 64 -1.59 -7.70 -9.64
CA ARG A 64 -0.59 -7.97 -8.59
C ARG A 64 0.51 -6.90 -8.57
N GLU A 65 0.99 -6.47 -9.73
CA GLU A 65 2.01 -5.42 -9.84
C GLU A 65 1.46 -4.09 -9.31
N ILE A 66 0.23 -3.72 -9.70
CA ILE A 66 -0.45 -2.51 -9.19
C ILE A 66 -0.60 -2.56 -7.67
N LEU A 67 -0.99 -3.72 -7.11
CA LEU A 67 -1.14 -3.88 -5.67
C LEU A 67 0.19 -3.73 -4.92
N ALA A 68 1.30 -4.23 -5.49
CA ALA A 68 2.64 -4.05 -4.92
C ALA A 68 3.00 -2.56 -4.88
N ASP A 69 2.82 -1.84 -6.00
CA ASP A 69 3.08 -0.40 -6.08
C ASP A 69 2.23 0.40 -5.08
N LEU A 70 0.97 0.03 -4.88
CA LEU A 70 0.09 0.68 -3.92
C LEU A 70 0.53 0.45 -2.47
N ILE A 71 0.97 -0.76 -2.14
CA ILE A 71 1.51 -1.08 -0.82
C ILE A 71 2.77 -0.24 -0.56
N ASP A 72 3.71 -0.20 -1.49
CA ASP A 72 4.96 0.53 -1.34
C ASP A 72 4.71 2.03 -1.14
N ARG A 73 3.83 2.63 -1.96
CA ARG A 73 3.46 4.04 -1.84
C ARG A 73 2.80 4.37 -0.50
N LEU A 74 1.93 3.48 -0.01
CA LEU A 74 1.22 3.67 1.24
C LEU A 74 2.13 3.49 2.46
N GLN A 75 3.12 2.61 2.38
CA GLN A 75 4.15 2.48 3.42
C GLN A 75 5.01 3.74 3.50
N VAL A 76 5.49 4.24 2.36
CA VAL A 76 6.30 5.48 2.32
C VAL A 76 5.52 6.68 2.85
N SER A 77 4.23 6.81 2.54
CA SER A 77 3.41 7.93 3.04
C SER A 77 3.08 7.82 4.53
N ALA A 78 2.90 6.60 5.06
CA ALA A 78 2.69 6.36 6.47
C ALA A 78 3.94 6.62 7.33
N ASP A 79 5.14 6.38 6.78
CA ASP A 79 6.40 6.67 7.47
C ASP A 79 6.72 8.18 7.43
N ALA A 80 6.35 8.87 6.35
CA ALA A 80 6.56 10.32 6.23
C ALA A 80 5.69 11.13 7.22
N SER A 81 4.47 10.70 7.52
CA SER A 81 3.59 11.37 8.48
C SER A 81 4.07 11.27 9.93
N VAL A 82 4.93 10.30 10.26
CA VAL A 82 5.57 10.18 11.58
C VAL A 82 6.68 11.24 11.77
N GLY A 83 7.22 11.79 10.68
CA GLY A 83 8.27 12.80 10.70
C GLY A 83 7.79 14.22 11.04
N GLU A 84 6.52 14.54 10.81
CA GLU A 84 5.96 15.89 11.01
C GLU A 84 5.30 16.09 12.39
N GLU A 85 5.00 15.03 13.14
CA GLU A 85 4.41 15.11 14.50
C GLU A 85 5.48 15.20 15.61
N ARG A 86 6.55 15.97 15.35
CA ARG A 86 7.54 16.39 16.36
C ARG A 86 7.88 17.87 16.21
N ASP A 87 7.00 18.74 16.72
CA ASP A 87 7.35 20.00 17.40
C ASP A 87 6.07 20.54 18.09
N PRO A 88 6.08 21.29 19.22
CA PRO A 88 7.02 22.39 19.46
C PRO A 88 7.44 22.65 20.93
N ALA A 89 8.45 23.52 21.08
CA ALA A 89 8.72 24.37 22.25
C ALA A 89 9.29 23.70 23.52
N GLY A 90 10.59 23.92 23.72
CA GLY A 90 11.25 23.78 25.01
C GLY A 90 12.53 24.59 25.06
N CYS A 91 12.42 25.91 25.25
CA CYS A 91 13.36 26.75 26.02
C CYS A 91 12.92 28.23 25.92
N HIS A 92 11.99 28.63 26.79
CA HIS A 92 11.86 30.03 27.17
C HIS A 92 13.07 30.42 28.04
N GLU A 93 14.09 31.05 27.46
CA GLU A 93 15.02 31.86 28.26
C GLU A 93 14.35 33.19 28.59
N GLY A 94 13.62 33.20 29.70
CA GLY A 94 13.16 34.42 30.35
C GLY A 94 14.35 35.19 30.92
N SER A 95 14.95 36.06 30.12
CA SER A 95 15.93 37.04 30.60
C SER A 95 15.20 38.15 31.37
N ARG A 96 14.94 37.90 32.65
CA ARG A 96 14.47 38.93 33.60
C ARG A 96 15.65 39.77 34.06
N VAL A 97 15.68 40.98 33.52
CA VAL A 97 16.17 42.23 34.13
C VAL A 97 16.33 42.11 35.65
N ARG A 98 17.57 42.22 36.15
CA ARG A 98 17.85 42.62 37.53
C ARG A 98 18.39 44.05 37.53
N GLN A 99 17.53 44.97 37.96
CA GLN A 99 17.92 46.30 38.43
C GLN A 99 18.10 46.26 39.96
N ARG A 100 19.15 46.97 40.40
CA ARG A 100 19.41 47.58 41.74
C ARG A 100 19.78 46.65 42.91
N LEU A 101 21.01 46.83 43.41
CA LEU A 101 21.34 47.81 44.47
C LEU A 101 22.74 48.37 44.21
#